data_AF-A0A1C7N3X2-F1
#
_entry.id   AF-A0A1C7N3X2-F1
#
_cell.length_a   1.000
_cell.length_b   1.000
_cell.length_c   1.000
_cell.angle_alpha   90.00
_cell.angle_beta   90.00
_cell.angle_gamma   90.00
#
_symmetry.space_group_name_H-M   'P 1'
#
loop_
_entity.id
_entity.type
_entity.pdbx_description
1 polymer ?
#
loop_
_entity_poly.entity_id
_entity_poly.type
_entity_poly.pdbx_seq_one_letter_code
_entity_poly.pdbx_strand_id
1 'polypeptide(L)'
;MSLAKQNFAAQSEEALNQQINTELQASQVYLSMAAWAQHSSVALPGLEKYFRESAHEERDHAQRLIDYTNTRGGRVVLRALQAPETDWKSAKNA
;
A
#
# COMPACT_ATOMS: atom_id res chain seq x y z
N MET A 1 -21.71 -9.49 16.30
CA MET A 1 -21.88 -8.99 14.91
C MET A 1 -22.05 -7.48 14.97
N SER A 2 -21.50 -6.71 14.02
CA SER A 2 -21.64 -5.25 14.00
C SER A 2 -23.09 -4.85 13.70
N LEU A 3 -23.59 -3.81 14.36
CA LEU A 3 -24.92 -3.23 14.12
C LEU A 3 -25.04 -2.58 12.73
N ALA A 4 -23.92 -2.17 12.13
CA ALA A 4 -23.88 -1.51 10.83
C ALA A 4 -23.80 -2.51 9.65
N LYS A 5 -23.58 -3.80 9.91
CA LYS A 5 -23.32 -4.79 8.86
C LYS A 5 -24.61 -5.22 8.17
N GLN A 6 -24.94 -4.55 7.06
CA GLN A 6 -26.09 -4.86 6.22
C GLN A 6 -25.66 -5.07 4.75
N ASN A 7 -26.13 -6.17 4.15
CA ASN A 7 -25.82 -6.55 2.76
C ASN A 7 -24.30 -6.46 2.43
N PHE A 8 -23.46 -6.93 3.36
CA PHE A 8 -22.01 -6.94 3.23
C PHE A 8 -21.52 -8.37 3.36
N ALA A 9 -21.35 -9.02 2.21
CA ALA A 9 -21.00 -10.42 2.11
C ALA A 9 -19.60 -10.69 2.66
N ALA A 10 -19.40 -11.88 3.24
CA ALA A 10 -18.11 -12.27 3.80
C ALA A 10 -16.99 -12.28 2.73
N GLN A 11 -17.31 -12.66 1.49
CA GLN A 11 -16.33 -12.63 0.40
C GLN A 11 -15.88 -11.20 0.07
N SER A 12 -16.79 -10.22 0.12
CA SER A 12 -16.45 -8.81 -0.11
C SER A 12 -15.57 -8.24 0.99
N GLU A 13 -15.86 -8.59 2.26
CA GLU A 13 -15.03 -8.19 3.40
C GLU A 13 -13.61 -8.79 3.31
N GLU A 14 -13.50 -10.06 2.93
CA GLU A 14 -12.20 -10.70 2.75
C GLU A 14 -11.43 -10.08 1.57
N ALA A 15 -12.09 -9.80 0.45
CA ALA A 15 -11.47 -9.14 -0.70
C ALA A 15 -10.97 -7.73 -0.35
N LEU A 16 -11.71 -6.97 0.45
CA LEU A 16 -11.25 -5.66 0.92
C LEU A 16 -10.04 -5.77 1.86
N ASN A 17 -10.01 -6.77 2.74
CA ASN A 17 -8.84 -7.04 3.57
C ASN A 17 -7.60 -7.44 2.76
N GLN A 18 -7.79 -8.19 1.67
CA GLN A 18 -6.72 -8.50 0.72
C GLN A 18 -6.24 -7.22 0.04
N GLN A 19 -7.16 -6.39 -0.47
CA GLN A 19 -6.80 -5.15 -1.14
C GLN A 19 -6.07 -4.17 -0.22
N ILE A 20 -6.50 -4.01 1.04
CA ILE A 20 -5.79 -3.19 2.04
C ILE A 20 -4.32 -3.61 2.15
N ASN A 21 -4.04 -4.92 2.22
CA ASN A 21 -2.67 -5.40 2.27
C ASN A 21 -1.91 -5.20 0.95
N THR A 22 -2.58 -5.33 -0.19
CA THR A 22 -2.01 -5.01 -1.51
C THR A 22 -1.56 -3.55 -1.59
N GLU A 23 -2.41 -2.60 -1.19
CA GLU A 23 -2.07 -1.17 -1.20
C GLU A 23 -0.92 -0.84 -0.25
N LEU A 24 -0.92 -1.44 0.96
CA LEU A 24 0.19 -1.29 1.90
C LEU A 24 1.51 -1.89 1.37
N GLN A 25 1.44 -3.02 0.66
CA GLN A 25 2.59 -3.62 0.00
C GLN A 25 3.12 -2.73 -1.13
N ALA A 26 2.23 -2.17 -1.96
CA ALA A 26 2.59 -1.23 -3.02
C ALA A 26 3.26 0.03 -2.45
N SER A 27 2.69 0.59 -1.38
CA SER A 27 3.29 1.71 -0.64
C SER A 27 4.72 1.41 -0.17
N GLN A 28 4.96 0.21 0.38
CA GLN A 28 6.30 -0.21 0.80
C GLN A 28 7.27 -0.39 -0.37
N VAL A 29 6.80 -0.94 -1.50
CA VAL A 29 7.62 -1.10 -2.71
C VAL A 29 8.05 0.27 -3.26
N TYR A 30 7.11 1.20 -3.42
CA TYR A 30 7.43 2.56 -3.86
C TYR A 30 8.35 3.29 -2.89
N LEU A 31 8.17 3.10 -1.58
CA LEU A 31 9.08 3.69 -0.60
C LEU A 31 10.51 3.13 -0.73
N SER A 32 10.65 1.83 -1.03
CA SER A 32 11.95 1.21 -1.32
C SER A 32 12.60 1.80 -2.58
N MET A 33 11.82 1.98 -3.65
CA MET A 33 12.28 2.63 -4.89
C MET A 33 12.70 4.09 -4.66
N ALA A 34 11.96 4.84 -3.84
CA ALA A 34 12.31 6.20 -3.46
C ALA A 34 13.65 6.25 -2.70
N ALA A 35 13.85 5.35 -1.73
CA ALA A 35 15.10 5.24 -0.98
C ALA A 35 16.29 4.90 -1.89
N TRP A 36 16.10 3.99 -2.85
CA TRP A 36 17.09 3.67 -3.86
C TRP A 36 17.45 4.89 -4.73
N ALA A 37 16.45 5.59 -5.26
CA ALA A 37 16.66 6.76 -6.11
C ALA A 37 17.34 7.92 -5.35
N GLN A 38 17.07 8.03 -4.04
CA GLN A 38 17.68 9.02 -3.15
C GLN A 38 19.16 8.73 -2.87
N HIS A 39 19.59 7.46 -2.93
CA HIS A 39 20.93 7.07 -2.51
C HIS A 39 22.01 7.86 -3.27
N SER A 40 23.08 8.27 -2.56
CA SER A 40 24.11 9.16 -3.12
C SER A 40 24.83 8.61 -4.36
N SER A 41 24.88 7.29 -4.54
CA SER A 41 25.43 6.66 -5.75
C SER A 41 24.48 6.65 -6.95
N VAL A 42 23.20 6.94 -6.74
CA VAL A 42 22.15 6.98 -7.78
C VAL A 42 21.74 8.43 -8.06
N ALA A 43 21.42 9.21 -7.02
CA ALA A 43 21.17 10.64 -7.04
C ALA A 43 20.15 11.11 -8.10
N LEU A 44 18.97 10.49 -8.13
CA LEU A 44 17.87 10.80 -9.07
C LEU A 44 16.69 11.48 -8.35
N PRO A 45 16.78 12.79 -8.04
CA PRO A 45 15.79 13.49 -7.20
C PRO A 45 14.38 13.55 -7.81
N GLY A 46 14.25 13.54 -9.14
CA GLY A 46 12.94 13.51 -9.80
C GLY A 46 12.20 12.19 -9.57
N LEU A 47 12.92 11.06 -9.62
CA LEU A 47 12.35 9.73 -9.36
C LEU A 47 12.11 9.50 -7.87
N GLU A 48 13.04 9.96 -7.03
CA GLU A 48 12.87 9.94 -5.57
C GLU A 48 11.56 10.62 -5.15
N LYS A 49 11.31 11.83 -5.66
CA LYS A 49 10.06 12.55 -5.41
C LYS A 49 8.84 11.78 -5.92
N TYR A 50 8.88 11.31 -7.17
CA TYR A 50 7.77 10.57 -7.78
C TYR A 50 7.41 9.33 -6.96
N PHE A 51 8.37 8.47 -6.65
CA PHE A 51 8.12 7.26 -5.89
C PHE A 51 7.70 7.55 -4.44
N ARG A 52 8.21 8.61 -3.83
CA ARG A 52 7.76 9.02 -2.49
C ARG A 52 6.28 9.46 -2.52
N GLU A 53 5.88 10.24 -3.53
CA GLU A 53 4.48 10.64 -3.72
C GLU A 53 3.58 9.43 -3.99
N SER A 54 4.00 8.49 -4.84
CA SER A 54 3.27 7.23 -5.08
C SER A 54 3.14 6.38 -3.82
N ALA A 55 4.20 6.28 -3.01
CA ALA A 55 4.13 5.56 -1.73
C ALA A 55 3.10 6.16 -0.77
N HIS A 56 2.99 7.50 -0.74
CA HIS A 56 1.97 8.20 0.03
C HIS A 56 0.56 7.94 -0.51
N GLU A 57 0.37 8.02 -1.82
CA GLU A 57 -0.92 7.77 -2.48
C GLU A 57 -1.48 6.38 -2.17
N GLU A 58 -0.66 5.33 -2.29
CA GLU A 58 -1.12 3.96 -1.99
C GLU A 58 -1.42 3.76 -0.49
N ARG A 59 -0.71 4.48 0.39
CA ARG A 59 -1.04 4.46 1.82
C ARG A 59 -2.39 5.10 2.10
N ASP A 60 -2.72 6.18 1.40
CA ASP A 60 -4.02 6.83 1.49
C ASP A 60 -5.13 5.95 0.90
N HIS A 61 -4.85 5.21 -0.18
CA HIS A 61 -5.77 4.19 -0.71
C HIS A 61 -6.09 3.11 0.34
N ALA A 62 -5.05 2.56 0.99
CA ALA A 62 -5.23 1.59 2.08
C ALA A 62 -6.12 2.16 3.20
N GLN A 63 -5.87 3.41 3.62
CA GLN A 63 -6.65 4.06 4.69
C GLN A 63 -8.12 4.23 4.30
N ARG A 64 -8.42 4.63 3.05
CA ARG A 64 -9.80 4.75 2.57
C ARG A 64 -10.53 3.40 2.60
N LEU A 65 -9.85 2.31 2.26
CA LEU A 65 -10.41 0.96 2.31
C LEU A 65 -10.63 0.48 3.75
N ILE A 66 -9.73 0.83 4.68
CA ILE A 66 -9.90 0.59 6.12
C ILE A 66 -11.17 1.30 6.62
N ASP A 67 -11.31 2.58 6.32
CA ASP A 67 -12.45 3.39 6.74
C ASP A 67 -13.76 2.87 6.14
N TYR A 68 -13.73 2.49 4.86
CA TYR A 68 -14.87 1.87 4.19
C TYR A 68 -15.27 0.54 4.84
N THR A 69 -14.30 -0.34 5.09
CA THR A 69 -14.55 -1.65 5.71
C THR A 69 -15.19 -1.50 7.09
N ASN A 70 -14.67 -0.58 7.90
CA ASN A 70 -15.23 -0.26 9.22
C ASN A 70 -16.65 0.33 9.11
N THR A 71 -16.87 1.25 8.15
CA THR A 71 -18.18 1.85 7.89
C THR A 71 -19.23 0.81 7.50
N ARG A 72 -18.84 -0.22 6.72
CA ARG A 72 -19.70 -1.36 6.35
C ARG A 72 -19.91 -2.38 7.48
N GLY A 73 -19.31 -2.14 8.66
CA GLY A 73 -19.39 -3.04 9.81
C GLY A 73 -18.54 -4.31 9.68
N GLY A 74 -17.58 -4.33 8.73
CA GLY A 74 -16.56 -5.37 8.63
C GLY A 74 -15.45 -5.19 9.66
N ARG A 75 -14.55 -6.17 9.72
CA ARG A 75 -13.34 -6.12 10.54
C ARG A 75 -12.12 -6.08 9.64
N VAL A 76 -11.26 -5.08 9.87
CA VAL A 76 -9.95 -5.01 9.24
C VAL A 76 -8.98 -5.99 9.90
N VAL A 77 -8.25 -6.73 9.08
CA VAL A 77 -7.19 -7.67 9.45
C VAL A 77 -5.94 -7.32 8.66
N LEU A 78 -5.04 -6.57 9.30
CA LEU A 78 -3.72 -6.27 8.75
C LEU A 78 -2.84 -7.52 8.81
N ARG A 79 -2.16 -7.82 7.71
CA ARG A 79 -1.30 -9.00 7.58
C ARG A 79 0.15 -8.57 7.50
N ALA A 80 1.04 -9.54 7.63
CA ALA A 80 2.46 -9.31 7.41
C ALA A 80 2.70 -8.86 5.96
N LEU A 81 3.50 -7.82 5.80
CA LEU A 81 3.98 -7.37 4.49
C LEU A 81 5.30 -8.09 4.16
N GLN A 82 5.50 -8.37 2.89
CA GLN A 82 6.76 -8.91 2.41
C GLN A 82 7.79 -7.78 2.33
N ALA A 83 9.05 -8.09 2.67
CA ALA A 83 10.13 -7.14 2.48
C ALA A 83 10.22 -6.76 0.98
N PRO A 84 10.22 -5.46 0.64
CA PRO A 84 10.31 -5.02 -0.74
C PRO A 84 11.71 -5.31 -1.31
N GLU A 85 11.81 -5.38 -2.63
CA GLU A 85 13.10 -5.41 -3.33
C GLU A 85 13.87 -4.10 -3.09
N THR A 86 15.18 -4.20 -2.91
CA THR A 86 16.05 -3.06 -2.59
C THR A 86 17.19 -2.85 -3.59
N ASP A 87 17.50 -3.84 -4.44
CA ASP A 87 18.63 -3.80 -5.38
C ASP A 87 18.19 -3.48 -6.81
N TRP A 88 17.62 -2.29 -6.97
CA TRP A 88 17.20 -1.82 -8.28
C TRP A 88 18.42 -1.43 -9.14
N LYS A 89 18.57 -2.03 -10.32
CA LYS A 89 19.77 -1.79 -11.17
C LYS A 89 19.70 -0.53 -12.01
N SER A 90 18.50 -0.03 -12.28
CA SER A 90 18.26 1.15 -13.12
C SER A 90 16.83 1.65 -12.94
N ALA A 91 16.57 2.88 -13.35
CA ALA A 91 15.22 3.47 -13.34
C ALA A 91 14.19 2.73 -14.22
N LYS A 92 14.64 1.90 -15.18
CA LYS A 92 13.75 1.06 -15.99
C LYS A 92 13.24 -0.16 -15.22
N ASN A 93 14.03 -0.61 -14.24
CA ASN A 93 13.75 -1.80 -13.45
C ASN A 93 13.24 -1.46 -12.05
N ALA A 94 13.50 -0.23 -11.60
CA ALA A 94 12.86 0.42 -10.46
C ALA A 94 11.46 0.90 -10.82
#